data_AF-A0A069D4B5-F1
#
_entry.id   AF-A0A069D4B5-F1
#
_cell.length_a   1.000
_cell.length_b   1.000
_cell.length_c   1.000
_cell.angle_alpha   90.00
_cell.angle_beta   90.00
_cell.angle_gamma   90.00
#
_symmetry.space_group_name_H-M   'P 1'
#
loop_
_entity.id
_entity.type
_entity.pdbx_description
1 polymer ?
#
loop_
_entity_poly.entity_id
_entity_poly.type
_entity_poly.pdbx_seq_one_letter_code
_entity_poly.pdbx_strand_id
1 'polypeptide(L)'
;MQLKDLLEELTEKYNVQAFIDTDPVQFPRRFSRLQDVEVSALLTSVITWGRRDMVRRDAQRLHEAMGDSPFDFIIEGGWQRWRILRATCTALFLSAIYSLFAGRCRGFTPRIIL
;
A
#
# COMPACT_ATOMS: atom_id res chain seq x y z
N MET A 1 15.37 17.30 26.21
CA MET A 1 14.87 17.25 24.81
C MET A 1 13.35 17.23 24.88
N GLN A 2 12.69 18.19 24.23
CA GLN A 2 11.22 18.19 24.19
C GLN A 2 10.74 17.19 23.13
N LEU A 3 9.48 16.74 23.22
CA LEU A 3 8.89 15.81 22.25
C LEU A 3 8.92 16.36 20.83
N LYS A 4 8.73 17.69 20.69
CA LYS A 4 8.80 18.37 19.40
C LYS A 4 10.16 18.19 18.74
N ASP A 5 11.24 18.48 19.46
CA ASP A 5 12.62 18.39 18.96
C ASP A 5 12.94 16.97 18.49
N LEU A 6 12.46 15.94 19.23
CA LEU A 6 12.63 14.54 18.83
C LEU A 6 11.91 14.21 17.50
N LEU A 7 10.68 14.70 17.33
CA LEU A 7 9.91 14.44 16.10
C LEU A 7 10.52 15.17 14.89
N GLU A 8 11.06 16.37 15.09
CA GLU A 8 11.78 17.12 14.05
C GLU A 8 13.05 16.37 13.63
N GLU A 9 13.85 15.88 14.58
CA GLU A 9 15.05 15.06 14.30
C GLU A 9 14.70 13.78 13.52
N LEU A 10 13.65 13.06 13.94
CA LEU A 10 13.20 11.85 13.23
C LEU A 10 12.69 12.17 11.82
N THR A 11 12.06 13.31 11.63
CA THR A 11 11.60 13.77 10.32
C THR A 11 12.79 14.03 9.41
N GLU A 12 13.78 14.79 9.86
CA GLU A 12 15.01 15.04 9.11
C GLU A 12 15.76 13.75 8.77
N LYS A 13 15.72 12.77 9.67
CA LYS A 13 16.40 11.48 9.49
C LYS A 13 15.72 10.55 8.47
N TYR A 14 14.39 10.46 8.48
CA TYR A 14 13.66 9.47 7.69
C TYR A 14 12.93 10.03 6.47
N ASN A 15 12.60 11.32 6.45
CA ASN A 15 11.92 11.96 5.32
C ASN A 15 12.92 12.42 4.24
N VAL A 16 13.84 11.53 3.86
CA VAL A 16 14.87 11.78 2.84
C VAL A 16 14.67 10.82 1.66
N GLN A 17 15.01 11.27 0.46
CA GLN A 17 14.81 10.47 -0.76
C GLN A 17 15.50 9.10 -0.69
N ALA A 18 16.69 9.02 -0.08
CA ALA A 18 17.42 7.77 0.10
C ALA A 18 16.68 6.73 0.98
N PHE A 19 15.75 7.17 1.83
CA PHE A 19 14.97 6.27 2.67
C PHE A 19 13.84 5.59 1.89
N ILE A 20 13.38 6.20 0.79
CA ILE A 20 12.27 5.69 -0.03
C ILE A 20 12.59 4.32 -0.61
N ASP A 21 13.81 4.12 -1.14
CA ASP A 21 14.21 2.86 -1.80
C ASP A 21 14.10 1.62 -0.91
N THR A 22 14.21 1.82 0.40
CA THR A 22 14.16 0.74 1.38
C THR A 22 12.81 0.66 2.09
N ASP A 23 11.93 1.64 1.89
CA ASP A 23 10.63 1.75 2.53
C ASP A 23 9.49 1.24 1.61
N PRO A 24 8.39 0.70 2.16
CA PRO A 24 7.21 0.36 1.39
C PRO A 24 6.58 1.54 0.64
N VAL A 25 6.83 2.80 1.03
CA VAL A 25 6.36 3.98 0.30
C VAL A 25 6.87 4.06 -1.15
N GLN A 26 7.87 3.26 -1.51
CA GLN A 26 8.32 3.16 -2.91
C GLN A 26 7.27 2.56 -3.85
N PHE A 27 6.40 1.66 -3.37
CA PHE A 27 5.47 0.91 -4.25
C PHE A 27 4.43 1.82 -4.90
N PRO A 28 3.73 2.70 -4.17
CA PRO A 28 2.75 3.60 -4.77
C PRO A 28 3.39 4.61 -5.73
N ARG A 29 4.64 5.00 -5.46
CA ARG A 29 5.40 5.94 -6.31
C ARG A 29 5.78 5.36 -7.68
N ARG A 30 5.59 4.05 -7.91
CA ARG A 30 5.86 3.41 -9.23
C ARG A 30 4.79 3.75 -10.27
N PHE A 31 3.61 4.20 -9.86
CA PHE A 31 2.48 4.41 -10.75
C PHE A 31 2.24 5.90 -11.04
N SER A 32 1.82 6.22 -12.25
CA SER A 32 1.43 7.59 -12.65
C SER A 32 -0.09 7.81 -12.63
N ARG A 33 -0.87 6.74 -12.79
CA ARG A 33 -2.34 6.78 -12.73
C ARG A 33 -2.77 6.86 -11.28
N LEU A 34 -3.53 7.91 -10.92
CA LEU A 34 -3.92 8.17 -9.53
C LEU A 34 -4.66 6.98 -8.88
N GLN A 35 -5.53 6.29 -9.62
CA GLN A 35 -6.25 5.14 -9.08
C GLN A 35 -5.31 3.98 -8.71
N ASP A 36 -4.25 3.75 -9.48
CA ASP A 36 -3.24 2.74 -9.19
C ASP A 36 -2.40 3.13 -7.97
N VAL A 37 -2.04 4.41 -7.85
CA VAL A 37 -1.34 4.96 -6.68
C VAL A 37 -2.18 4.75 -5.41
N GLU A 38 -3.47 5.08 -5.44
CA GLU A 38 -4.39 4.94 -4.30
C GLU A 38 -4.53 3.48 -3.86
N VAL A 39 -4.78 2.58 -4.82
CA VAL A 39 -4.92 1.15 -4.54
C VAL A 39 -3.61 0.58 -3.99
N SER A 40 -2.48 0.88 -4.64
CA SER A 40 -1.16 0.47 -4.20
C SER A 40 -0.84 0.98 -2.79
N ALA A 41 -1.09 2.26 -2.52
CA ALA A 41 -0.84 2.88 -1.22
C ALA A 41 -1.69 2.25 -0.12
N LEU A 42 -2.98 2.05 -0.38
CA LEU A 42 -3.89 1.43 0.57
C LEU A 42 -3.43 0.02 0.91
N LEU A 43 -3.22 -0.84 -0.08
CA LEU A 43 -2.84 -2.23 0.17
C LEU A 43 -1.47 -2.33 0.85
N THR A 44 -0.50 -1.51 0.45
CA THR A 44 0.82 -1.46 1.08
C THR A 44 0.72 -1.04 2.55
N SER A 45 -0.08 -0.01 2.86
CA SER A 45 -0.30 0.45 4.23
C SER A 45 -0.89 -0.65 5.12
N VAL A 46 -1.82 -1.45 4.57
CA VAL A 46 -2.52 -2.52 5.30
C VAL A 46 -1.59 -3.66 5.69
N ILE A 47 -0.51 -3.90 4.94
CA ILE A 47 0.48 -4.95 5.25
C ILE A 47 1.70 -4.43 6.01
N THR A 48 1.81 -3.12 6.24
CA THR A 48 2.98 -2.48 6.88
C THR A 48 2.92 -2.55 8.41
N TRP A 49 2.75 -3.76 8.93
CA TRP A 49 2.79 -4.03 10.37
C TRP A 49 3.90 -5.05 10.64
N GLY A 50 5.10 -4.56 11.02
CA GLY A 50 6.21 -5.44 11.40
C GLY A 50 7.56 -5.00 10.85
N ARG A 51 8.47 -5.97 10.70
CA ARG A 51 9.86 -5.71 10.27
C ARG A 51 9.89 -5.25 8.82
N ARG A 52 10.55 -4.12 8.57
CA ARG A 52 10.69 -3.45 7.26
C ARG A 52 11.03 -4.41 6.11
N ASP A 53 12.01 -5.29 6.30
CA ASP A 53 12.43 -6.23 5.24
C ASP A 53 11.37 -7.28 4.90
N MET A 54 10.52 -7.65 5.86
CA MET A 54 9.42 -8.57 5.61
C MET A 54 8.32 -7.84 4.85
N VAL A 55 7.92 -6.67 5.35
CA VAL A 55 6.92 -5.83 4.69
C VAL A 55 7.32 -5.51 3.24
N ARG A 56 8.58 -5.12 3.00
CA ARG A 56 9.09 -4.83 1.65
C ARG A 56 8.98 -6.05 0.72
N ARG A 57 9.32 -7.25 1.21
CA ARG A 57 9.21 -8.49 0.41
C ARG A 57 7.76 -8.85 0.13
N ASP A 58 6.87 -8.70 1.10
CA ASP A 58 5.45 -9.04 0.92
C ASP A 58 4.74 -8.02 0.04
N ALA A 59 5.07 -6.73 0.16
CA ALA A 59 4.62 -5.68 -0.74
C ALA A 59 5.12 -5.91 -2.17
N GLN A 60 6.38 -6.32 -2.35
CA GLN A 60 6.91 -6.67 -3.67
C GLN A 60 6.12 -7.83 -4.30
N ARG A 61 5.90 -8.92 -3.57
CA ARG A 61 5.08 -10.06 -4.04
C ARG A 61 3.65 -9.65 -4.39
N LEU A 62 3.06 -8.77 -3.59
CA LEU A 62 1.72 -8.24 -3.83
C LEU A 62 1.68 -7.42 -5.14
N HIS A 63 2.66 -6.55 -5.38
CA HIS A 63 2.69 -5.75 -6.61
C HIS A 63 3.02 -6.60 -7.84
N GLU A 64 3.91 -7.59 -7.72
CA GLU A 64 4.17 -8.57 -8.77
C GLU A 64 2.91 -9.36 -9.16
N ALA A 65 2.02 -9.60 -8.20
CA ALA A 65 0.73 -10.25 -8.44
C ALA A 65 -0.23 -9.41 -9.28
N MET A 66 -0.24 -8.11 -9.00
CA MET A 66 -1.16 -7.14 -9.60
C MET A 66 -0.64 -6.67 -10.97
N GLY A 67 0.66 -6.77 -11.21
CA GLY A 67 1.29 -6.29 -12.43
C GLY A 67 1.32 -4.76 -12.47
N ASP A 68 1.20 -4.20 -13.68
CA ASP A 68 1.37 -2.77 -13.94
C ASP A 68 0.13 -1.92 -13.62
N SER A 69 -1.03 -2.53 -13.38
CA SER A 69 -2.25 -1.83 -12.93
C SER A 69 -2.94 -2.53 -11.74
N PRO A 70 -2.59 -2.12 -10.51
CA PRO A 70 -3.29 -2.52 -9.28
C PRO A 70 -4.80 -2.26 -9.31
N PHE A 71 -5.24 -1.14 -9.90
CA PHE A 71 -6.66 -0.80 -9.97
C PHE A 71 -7.42 -1.78 -10.85
N ASP A 72 -6.95 -2.03 -12.07
CA ASP A 72 -7.62 -2.92 -13.01
C ASP A 72 -7.63 -4.36 -12.46
N PHE A 73 -6.54 -4.81 -11.80
CA PHE A 73 -6.48 -6.10 -11.11
C PHE A 73 -7.61 -6.31 -10.09
N ILE A 74 -7.94 -5.29 -9.29
CA ILE A 74 -9.04 -5.37 -8.31
C ILE A 74 -10.39 -5.44 -9.01
N ILE A 75 -10.61 -4.57 -10.00
CA ILE A 75 -11.89 -4.48 -10.73
C ILE A 75 -12.21 -5.77 -11.48
N GLU A 76 -11.20 -6.40 -12.09
CA GLU A 76 -11.34 -7.68 -12.79
C GLU A 76 -11.46 -8.89 -11.84
N GLY A 77 -11.32 -8.68 -10.53
CA GLY A 77 -11.36 -9.77 -9.56
C GLY A 77 -10.14 -10.67 -9.59
N GLY A 78 -8.97 -10.18 -10.03
CA GLY A 78 -7.73 -10.96 -10.16
C GLY A 78 -7.30 -11.67 -8.87
N TRP A 79 -7.66 -11.11 -7.71
CA TRP A 79 -7.45 -11.68 -6.38
C TRP A 79 -8.14 -13.04 -6.17
N GLN A 80 -9.19 -13.36 -6.91
CA GLN A 80 -9.87 -14.66 -6.81
C GLN A 80 -8.97 -15.83 -7.24
N ARG A 81 -8.02 -15.59 -8.14
CA ARG A 81 -7.04 -16.60 -8.58
C ARG A 81 -5.93 -16.82 -7.55
N TRP A 82 -5.77 -15.91 -6.58
CA TRP A 82 -4.74 -15.98 -5.55
C TRP A 82 -5.10 -16.99 -4.45
N ARG A 83 -4.65 -18.25 -4.63
CA ARG A 83 -4.88 -19.36 -3.67
C ARG A 83 -4.24 -19.14 -2.29
N ILE A 84 -3.27 -18.25 -2.15
CA ILE A 84 -2.54 -17.99 -0.89
C ILE A 84 -3.44 -17.33 0.18
N LEU A 85 -4.47 -16.59 -0.24
CA LEU A 85 -5.44 -15.97 0.67
C LEU A 85 -6.40 -16.97 1.35
N ARG A 86 -6.32 -18.28 1.08
CA ARG A 86 -7.15 -19.28 1.78
C ARG A 86 -6.57 -19.78 3.11
N ALA A 87 -5.31 -19.50 3.45
CA ALA A 87 -4.66 -20.15 4.58
C ALA A 87 -3.97 -19.21 5.60
N THR A 88 -4.13 -17.88 5.49
CA THR A 88 -3.56 -16.94 6.47
C THR A 88 -4.59 -15.91 6.93
N CYS A 89 -4.51 -15.51 8.21
CA CYS A 89 -5.43 -14.59 8.91
C CYS A 89 -5.68 -13.24 8.19
N THR A 90 -4.90 -12.89 7.17
CA THR A 90 -5.10 -11.74 6.28
C THR A 90 -6.37 -11.81 5.42
N ALA A 91 -6.94 -13.00 5.23
CA ALA A 91 -8.18 -13.21 4.47
C ALA A 91 -9.41 -12.48 5.05
N LEU A 92 -9.44 -12.27 6.38
CA LEU A 92 -10.51 -11.53 7.05
C LEU A 92 -10.36 -10.01 6.89
N PHE A 93 -9.15 -9.52 6.69
CA PHE A 93 -8.90 -8.08 6.55
C PHE A 93 -9.10 -7.58 5.12
N LEU A 94 -8.69 -8.34 4.10
CA LEU A 94 -8.91 -7.96 2.70
C LEU A 94 -10.39 -8.02 2.28
N SER A 95 -11.17 -8.96 2.82
CA SER A 95 -12.62 -9.05 2.52
C SER A 95 -13.41 -7.86 3.08
N ALA A 96 -12.99 -7.31 4.23
CA ALA A 96 -13.55 -6.08 4.79
C ALA A 96 -13.21 -4.84 3.93
N ILE A 97 -11.98 -4.75 3.41
CA ILE A 97 -11.55 -3.66 2.52
C ILE A 97 -12.31 -3.72 1.18
N TYR A 98 -12.58 -4.93 0.65
CA TYR A 98 -13.33 -5.10 -0.60
C TYR A 98 -14.78 -4.60 -0.49
N SER A 99 -15.43 -4.82 0.66
CA SER A 99 -16.77 -4.25 0.94
C SER A 99 -16.75 -2.71 0.96
N LEU A 100 -15.61 -2.10 1.32
CA LEU A 100 -15.42 -0.65 1.33
C LEU A 100 -15.25 -0.08 -0.09
N PHE A 101 -14.51 -0.78 -0.96
CA PHE A 101 -14.24 -0.34 -2.34
C PHE A 101 -15.39 -0.64 -3.31
N ALA A 102 -16.03 -1.80 -3.20
CA ALA A 102 -17.14 -2.18 -4.08
C ALA A 102 -18.40 -1.30 -3.91
N GLY A 103 -18.53 -0.59 -2.79
CA GLY A 103 -19.70 0.23 -2.48
C GLY A 103 -19.61 1.72 -2.83
N ARG A 104 -18.42 2.30 -3.09
CA ARG A 104 -18.32 3.78 -3.09
C ARG A 104 -17.23 4.45 -3.94
N CYS A 105 -16.77 3.83 -5.03
CA CYS A 105 -15.84 4.49 -5.96
C CYS A 105 -16.56 5.18 -7.13
N ARG A 106 -17.40 6.19 -6.83
CA ARG A 106 -17.74 7.26 -7.79
C ARG A 106 -17.62 8.59 -7.07
N GLY A 107 -16.48 9.28 -7.22
CA GLY A 107 -16.35 10.68 -6.84
C GLY A 107 -15.38 11.02 -5.70
N PHE A 108 -14.43 10.15 -5.34
CA PHE A 108 -13.37 10.54 -4.41
C PHE A 108 -12.18 11.10 -5.21
N THR A 109 -12.03 12.42 -5.23
CA THR A 109 -10.79 13.08 -5.66
C THR A 109 -10.06 13.58 -4.42
N PRO A 110 -9.11 12.83 -3.85
CA PRO A 110 -8.27 13.37 -2.81
C PRO A 110 -7.09 14.09 -3.46
N ARG A 111 -6.93 15.37 -3.13
CA ARG A 111 -5.72 16.13 -3.41
C ARG A 111 -4.67 15.63 -2.42
N ILE A 112 -3.93 14.58 -2.78
CA ILE A 112 -2.83 14.06 -1.95
C ILE A 112 -1.56 14.83 -2.29
N ILE A 113 -0.98 15.44 -1.27
CA ILE A 113 0.34 16.08 -1.30
C ILE A 113 1.36 14.93 -1.34
N LEU A 114 2.09 14.81 -2.45
CA LEU A 114 3.21 13.88 -2.67
C LEU A 114 4.56 14.57 -2.50
#